data_AF-A0A2Z5K3C6-F1
#
_entry.id   AF-A0A2Z5K3C6-F1
#
_cell.length_a   1.000
_cell.length_b   1.000
_cell.length_c   1.000
_cell.angle_alpha   90.00
_cell.angle_beta   90.00
_cell.angle_gamma   90.00
#
_symmetry.space_group_name_H-M   'P 1'
#
loop_
_entity.id
_entity.type
_entity.pdbx_description
1 polymer ?
#
loop_
_entity_poly.entity_id
_entity_poly.type
_entity_poly.pdbx_seq_one_letter_code
_entity_poly.pdbx_strand_id
1 'polypeptide(L)'
;MSKVLWVVSCAAVAAAAFFAVTWMRTGGETVDVDAFRETAAAADFCEEAAPLDLSRAEELTPHDRRHVIQDLQAMAPDGIVEEFDRLLEWYAHPEEDERDRSKLASVRVGEFIERSCDDINIGGIRA
;
A
#
# COMPACT_ATOMS: atom_id res chain seq x y z
N MET A 1 27.69 41.83 -47.20
CA MET A 1 26.55 41.03 -47.72
C MET A 1 26.96 39.57 -47.51
N SER A 2 26.34 38.72 -46.69
CA SER A 2 24.92 38.53 -46.36
C SER A 2 24.72 38.03 -44.92
N LYS A 3 23.56 38.39 -44.36
CA LYS A 3 22.96 37.86 -43.12
C LYS A 3 22.56 36.39 -43.33
N VAL A 4 22.56 35.57 -42.27
CA VAL A 4 21.53 34.54 -41.94
C VAL A 4 21.94 33.82 -40.64
N LEU A 5 21.07 33.98 -39.63
CA LEU A 5 20.61 33.08 -38.55
C LEU A 5 21.65 32.13 -37.90
N TRP A 6 21.69 31.97 -36.58
CA TRP A 6 20.77 31.07 -35.87
C TRP A 6 20.64 31.47 -34.39
N VAL A 7 19.42 31.87 -34.03
CA VAL A 7 18.90 31.80 -32.67
C VAL A 7 18.42 30.36 -32.49
N VAL A 8 19.06 29.57 -31.62
CA VAL A 8 18.50 28.30 -31.13
C VAL A 8 18.38 28.40 -29.61
N SER A 9 17.21 28.90 -29.21
CA SER A 9 16.43 28.57 -28.03
C SER A 9 17.05 27.64 -26.97
N CYS A 10 17.47 28.23 -25.85
CA CYS A 10 17.62 27.56 -24.55
C CYS A 10 16.25 27.29 -23.87
N ALA A 11 15.28 26.71 -24.57
CA ALA A 11 13.89 26.62 -24.09
C ALA A 11 13.32 25.19 -24.05
N ALA A 12 14.17 24.15 -24.00
CA ALA A 12 13.70 22.77 -24.10
C ALA A 12 14.09 21.84 -22.92
N VAL A 13 14.67 22.33 -21.82
CA VAL A 13 15.13 21.46 -20.72
C VAL A 13 14.29 21.56 -19.45
N ALA A 14 13.44 22.59 -19.30
CA ALA A 14 12.66 22.77 -18.06
C ALA A 14 11.37 21.93 -17.99
N ALA A 15 10.87 21.40 -19.12
CA ALA A 15 9.60 20.67 -19.14
C ALA A 15 9.72 19.19 -18.75
N ALA A 16 10.91 18.58 -18.89
CA ALA A 16 11.11 17.16 -18.55
C ALA A 16 11.22 16.92 -17.04
N ALA A 17 11.70 17.90 -16.28
CA ALA A 17 11.84 17.76 -14.83
C ALA A 17 10.49 17.80 -14.10
N PHE A 18 9.48 18.52 -14.61
CA PHE A 18 8.17 18.56 -13.97
C PHE A 18 7.35 17.28 -14.15
N PHE A 19 7.53 16.55 -15.26
CA PHE A 19 6.85 15.26 -15.46
C PHE A 19 7.48 14.10 -14.68
N ALA A 20 8.78 14.16 -14.39
CA ALA A 20 9.44 13.14 -13.56
C ALA A 20 9.03 13.25 -12.07
N VAL A 21 8.83 14.47 -11.57
CA VAL A 21 8.52 14.71 -10.15
C VAL A 21 7.04 14.42 -9.81
N THR A 22 6.13 14.49 -10.79
CA THR A 22 4.72 14.11 -10.57
C THR A 22 4.49 12.61 -10.64
N TRP A 23 5.30 11.87 -11.41
CA TRP A 23 5.12 10.42 -11.55
C TRP A 23 5.63 9.61 -10.35
N MET A 24 6.63 10.11 -9.63
CA MET A 24 7.09 9.52 -8.38
C MET A 24 6.14 9.75 -7.18
N ARG A 25 5.16 10.65 -7.28
CA ARG A 25 4.24 10.95 -6.17
C ARG A 25 2.87 10.26 -6.30
N THR A 26 2.60 9.61 -7.43
CA THR A 26 1.44 8.76 -7.64
C THR A 26 1.88 7.29 -7.62
N GLY A 27 2.38 6.84 -6.47
CA GLY A 27 2.57 5.42 -6.16
C GLY A 27 1.22 4.71 -6.09
N GLY A 28 0.62 4.52 -7.26
CA GLY A 28 -0.65 3.86 -7.49
C GLY A 28 -0.45 2.75 -8.51
N GLU A 29 0.64 2.01 -8.42
CA GLU A 29 0.68 0.69 -9.03
C GLU A 29 -0.27 -0.17 -8.20
N THR A 30 -1.51 -0.27 -8.66
CA THR A 30 -2.53 -1.08 -8.00
C THR A 30 -2.00 -2.51 -7.92
N VAL A 31 -1.82 -3.03 -6.71
CA VAL A 31 -1.34 -4.40 -6.50
C VAL A 31 -2.22 -5.37 -7.28
N ASP A 32 -1.58 -6.18 -8.10
CA ASP A 32 -2.24 -7.26 -8.82
C ASP A 32 -2.53 -8.41 -7.85
N VAL A 33 -3.74 -8.36 -7.29
CA VAL A 33 -4.19 -9.36 -6.31
C VAL A 33 -4.32 -10.74 -6.95
N ASP A 34 -4.76 -10.81 -8.21
CA ASP A 34 -4.94 -12.09 -8.89
C ASP A 34 -3.57 -12.76 -9.11
N ALA A 35 -2.57 -11.98 -9.52
CA ALA A 35 -1.19 -12.46 -9.60
C ALA A 35 -0.62 -12.89 -8.24
N PHE A 36 -0.90 -12.14 -7.16
CA PHE A 36 -0.47 -12.52 -5.82
C PHE A 36 -1.08 -13.84 -5.36
N ARG A 37 -2.39 -14.06 -5.60
CA ARG A 37 -3.11 -15.29 -5.24
C ARG A 37 -2.51 -16.56 -5.88
N GLU A 38 -1.84 -16.41 -7.01
CA GLU A 38 -1.17 -17.53 -7.71
C GLU A 38 0.24 -17.84 -7.17
N THR A 39 0.76 -17.02 -6.24
CA THR A 39 2.08 -17.23 -5.64
C THR A 39 2.06 -18.30 -4.54
N ALA A 40 3.21 -18.90 -4.27
CA ALA A 40 3.36 -19.83 -3.15
C ALA A 40 3.16 -19.15 -1.78
N ALA A 41 3.43 -17.84 -1.68
CA ALA A 41 3.31 -17.08 -0.44
C ALA A 41 1.84 -16.78 -0.05
N ALA A 42 0.90 -16.84 -0.99
CA ALA A 42 -0.50 -16.50 -0.73
C ALA A 42 -1.15 -17.42 0.32
N ALA A 43 -0.79 -18.70 0.34
CA ALA A 43 -1.32 -19.65 1.32
C ALA A 43 -0.89 -19.28 2.74
N ASP A 44 0.43 -19.09 2.95
CA ASP A 44 1.00 -18.71 4.24
C ASP A 44 0.49 -17.33 4.68
N PHE A 45 0.38 -16.39 3.75
CA PHE A 45 -0.21 -15.07 4.00
C PHE A 45 -1.65 -15.17 4.51
N CYS A 46 -2.50 -15.99 3.89
CA CYS A 46 -3.88 -16.14 4.32
C CYS A 46 -4.03 -16.93 5.62
N GLU A 47 -3.13 -17.88 5.91
CA GLU A 47 -3.09 -18.55 7.21
C GLU A 47 -2.75 -17.55 8.32
N GLU A 48 -1.73 -16.71 8.11
CA GLU A 48 -1.34 -15.67 9.06
C GLU A 48 -2.42 -14.60 9.24
N ALA A 49 -3.19 -14.30 8.18
CA ALA A 49 -4.27 -13.32 8.25
C ALA A 49 -5.52 -13.83 8.99
N ALA A 50 -5.69 -15.15 9.13
CA ALA A 50 -6.90 -15.77 9.67
C ALA A 50 -7.34 -15.26 11.06
N PRO A 51 -6.44 -14.94 12.02
CA PRO A 51 -6.83 -14.36 13.31
C PRO A 51 -7.48 -12.97 13.21
N LEU A 52 -7.22 -12.22 12.13
CA LEU A 52 -7.77 -10.88 11.95
C LEU A 52 -9.27 -10.89 11.61
N ASP A 53 -9.79 -12.00 11.11
CA ASP A 53 -11.20 -12.16 10.72
C ASP A 53 -12.15 -11.71 11.83
N LEU A 54 -13.21 -10.97 11.49
CA LEU A 54 -14.16 -10.40 12.45
C LEU A 54 -14.80 -11.44 13.37
N SER A 55 -14.93 -12.70 12.93
CA SER A 55 -15.45 -13.78 13.78
C SER A 55 -14.52 -14.17 14.93
N ARG A 56 -13.23 -13.77 14.86
CA ARG A 56 -12.17 -14.07 15.83
C ARG A 56 -11.44 -12.82 16.35
N ALA A 57 -11.67 -11.66 15.75
CA ALA A 57 -10.92 -10.44 16.00
C ALA A 57 -10.99 -9.94 17.46
N GLU A 58 -12.01 -10.34 18.22
CA GLU A 58 -12.17 -10.03 19.65
C GLU A 58 -11.18 -10.83 20.54
N GLU A 59 -10.63 -11.93 20.02
CA GLU A 59 -9.66 -12.78 20.72
C GLU A 59 -8.23 -12.21 20.65
N LEU A 60 -7.98 -11.29 19.72
CA LEU A 60 -6.67 -10.65 19.53
C LEU A 60 -6.50 -9.44 20.44
N THR A 61 -5.43 -9.44 21.24
CA THR A 61 -4.98 -8.21 21.90
C THR A 61 -4.43 -7.22 20.86
N PRO A 62 -4.38 -5.91 21.15
CA PRO A 62 -3.76 -4.94 20.26
C PRO A 62 -2.30 -5.25 19.93
N HIS A 63 -1.57 -5.83 20.87
CA HIS A 63 -0.19 -6.25 20.69
C HIS A 63 -0.09 -7.41 19.70
N ASP A 64 -0.93 -8.44 19.86
CA ASP A 64 -0.90 -9.61 18.99
C ASP A 64 -1.37 -9.27 17.58
N ARG A 65 -2.39 -8.41 17.46
CA ARG A 65 -2.83 -7.85 16.18
C ARG A 65 -1.68 -7.17 15.45
N ARG A 66 -0.86 -6.37 16.16
CA ARG A 66 0.29 -5.69 15.55
C ARG A 66 1.32 -6.70 15.03
N HIS A 67 1.59 -7.79 15.74
CA HIS A 67 2.50 -8.85 15.26
C HIS A 67 1.98 -9.51 14.00
N VAL A 68 0.70 -9.88 13.96
CA VAL A 68 0.09 -10.43 12.75
C VAL A 68 0.24 -9.47 11.56
N ILE A 69 0.00 -8.16 11.75
CA ILE A 69 0.20 -7.18 10.66
C ILE A 69 1.68 -7.08 10.23
N GLN A 70 2.64 -7.24 11.15
CA GLN A 70 4.08 -7.28 10.81
C GLN A 70 4.45 -8.53 10.00
N ASP A 71 3.92 -9.68 10.37
CA ASP A 71 4.18 -10.93 9.66
C ASP A 71 3.55 -10.90 8.26
N LEU A 72 2.33 -10.36 8.14
CA LEU A 72 1.68 -10.12 6.85
C LEU A 72 2.48 -9.15 5.96
N GLN A 73 3.01 -8.06 6.53
CA GLN A 73 3.86 -7.12 5.79
C GLN A 73 5.05 -7.84 5.15
N ALA A 74 5.72 -8.72 5.90
CA ALA A 74 6.93 -9.41 5.44
C ALA A 74 6.68 -10.36 4.25
N MET A 75 5.43 -10.82 4.07
CA MET A 75 5.00 -11.68 2.98
C MET A 75 4.31 -10.93 1.84
N ALA A 76 3.92 -9.68 2.07
CA ALA A 76 3.15 -8.89 1.12
C ALA A 76 3.99 -8.50 -0.11
N PRO A 77 3.36 -8.38 -1.30
CA PRO A 77 4.04 -7.90 -2.50
C PRO A 77 4.37 -6.40 -2.39
N ASP A 78 5.48 -5.97 -3.00
CA ASP A 78 6.04 -4.61 -2.88
C ASP A 78 5.00 -3.47 -3.00
N GLY A 79 4.00 -3.62 -3.89
CA GLY A 79 2.99 -2.59 -4.14
C GLY A 79 2.04 -2.28 -2.98
N ILE A 80 2.00 -3.09 -1.90
CA ILE A 80 1.17 -2.83 -0.71
C ILE A 80 1.99 -2.65 0.57
N VAL A 81 3.28 -2.98 0.56
CA VAL A 81 4.15 -2.95 1.76
C VAL A 81 4.14 -1.57 2.43
N GLU A 82 4.14 -0.48 1.66
CA GLU A 82 4.07 0.86 2.24
C GLU A 82 2.79 1.15 3.01
N GLU A 83 1.65 0.53 2.65
CA GLU A 83 0.40 0.70 3.40
C GLU A 83 0.45 -0.07 4.72
N PHE A 84 1.09 -1.23 4.74
CA PHE A 84 1.40 -1.95 5.97
C PHE A 84 2.32 -1.13 6.88
N ASP A 85 3.40 -0.54 6.33
CA ASP A 85 4.31 0.33 7.08
C ASP A 85 3.56 1.51 7.72
N ARG A 86 2.74 2.21 6.94
CA ARG A 86 1.91 3.33 7.44
C ARG A 86 0.96 2.91 8.56
N LEU A 87 0.37 1.72 8.46
CA LEU A 87 -0.52 1.19 9.49
C LEU A 87 0.25 0.84 10.77
N LEU A 88 1.41 0.20 10.63
CA LEU A 88 2.28 -0.19 11.74
C LEU A 88 2.89 1.01 12.46
N GLU A 89 3.27 2.04 11.71
CA GLU A 89 3.75 3.33 12.25
C GLU A 89 2.68 3.98 13.12
N TRP A 90 1.43 4.04 12.63
CA TRP A 90 0.31 4.57 13.41
C TRP A 90 0.02 3.78 14.69
N TYR A 91 0.13 2.44 14.66
CA TYR A 91 0.01 1.64 15.87
C TYR A 91 1.13 1.89 16.88
N ALA A 92 2.32 2.26 16.43
CA ALA A 92 3.43 2.62 17.31
C ALA A 92 3.26 4.04 17.87
N HIS A 93 2.81 4.98 17.04
CA HIS A 93 2.72 6.40 17.34
C HIS A 93 1.39 6.99 16.82
N PRO A 94 0.28 6.85 17.57
CA PRO A 94 -1.01 7.34 17.13
C PRO A 94 -1.10 8.87 17.29
N GLU A 95 -0.66 9.60 16.27
CA GLU A 95 -0.75 11.06 16.18
C GLU A 95 -2.05 11.50 15.46
N GLU A 96 -2.66 12.61 15.89
CA GLU A 96 -3.96 13.05 15.38
C GLU A 96 -3.90 13.52 13.92
N ASP A 97 -2.80 14.14 13.50
CA ASP A 97 -2.58 14.66 12.15
C ASP A 97 -2.29 13.56 11.11
N GLU A 98 -1.94 12.35 11.57
CA GLU A 98 -1.76 11.18 10.72
C GLU A 98 -3.01 10.30 10.60
N ARG A 99 -3.99 10.49 11.48
CA ARG A 99 -5.19 9.65 11.61
C ARG A 99 -5.90 9.35 10.30
N ASP A 100 -6.09 10.35 9.44
CA ASP A 100 -6.80 10.18 8.16
C ASP A 100 -5.98 9.36 7.15
N ARG A 101 -4.66 9.55 7.13
CA ARG A 101 -3.76 8.77 6.27
C ARG A 101 -3.69 7.32 6.74
N SER A 102 -3.55 7.10 8.04
CA SER A 102 -3.51 5.76 8.63
C SER A 102 -4.84 5.03 8.51
N LYS A 103 -5.96 5.75 8.56
CA LYS A 103 -7.28 5.18 8.26
C LYS A 103 -7.36 4.70 6.80
N LEU A 104 -6.85 5.47 5.84
CA LEU A 104 -6.81 5.05 4.44
C LEU A 104 -5.90 3.82 4.25
N ALA A 105 -4.73 3.80 4.89
CA ALA A 105 -3.82 2.66 4.88
C ALA A 105 -4.51 1.39 5.45
N SER A 106 -5.20 1.53 6.59
CA SER A 106 -5.98 0.44 7.19
C SER A 106 -7.05 -0.12 6.24
N VAL A 107 -7.73 0.75 5.47
CA VAL A 107 -8.71 0.29 4.47
C VAL A 107 -8.00 -0.46 3.35
N ARG A 108 -6.93 0.10 2.77
CA ARG A 108 -6.19 -0.54 1.67
C ARG A 108 -5.60 -1.91 2.05
N VAL A 109 -5.00 -2.01 3.23
CA VAL A 109 -4.51 -3.27 3.79
C VAL A 109 -5.67 -4.24 3.96
N GLY A 110 -6.80 -3.78 4.50
CA GLY A 110 -7.99 -4.59 4.70
C GLY A 110 -8.56 -5.15 3.39
N GLU A 111 -8.73 -4.28 2.40
CA GLU A 111 -9.20 -4.65 1.06
C GLU A 111 -8.26 -5.64 0.37
N PHE A 112 -6.95 -5.46 0.51
CA PHE A 112 -5.97 -6.38 -0.06
C PHE A 112 -6.10 -7.79 0.54
N ILE A 113 -6.20 -7.90 1.87
CA ILE A 113 -6.35 -9.19 2.56
C ILE A 113 -7.66 -9.86 2.13
N GLU A 114 -8.79 -9.17 2.12
CA GLU A 114 -10.10 -9.77 1.77
C GLU A 114 -10.21 -10.20 0.31
N ARG A 115 -9.48 -9.55 -0.60
CA ARG A 115 -9.42 -9.95 -2.02
C ARG A 115 -8.47 -11.11 -2.25
N SER A 116 -7.41 -11.19 -1.43
CA SER A 116 -6.41 -12.27 -1.51
C SER A 116 -6.89 -13.55 -0.83
N CYS A 117 -7.65 -13.41 0.26
CA CYS A 117 -8.10 -14.50 1.11
C CYS A 117 -9.63 -14.61 1.10
N ASP A 118 -10.17 -15.61 0.39
CA ASP A 118 -11.61 -15.71 0.13
C ASP A 118 -12.46 -15.82 1.41
N ASP A 119 -11.95 -16.49 2.44
CA ASP A 119 -12.68 -16.81 3.68
C ASP A 119 -12.49 -15.77 4.81
N ILE A 120 -11.71 -14.71 4.58
CA ILE A 120 -11.43 -13.68 5.59
C ILE A 120 -12.31 -12.44 5.35
N ASN A 121 -12.95 -11.96 6.41
CA ASN A 121 -13.70 -10.71 6.46
C ASN A 121 -13.21 -9.88 7.65
N ILE A 122 -12.61 -8.74 7.36
CA ILE A 122 -12.07 -7.78 8.32
C ILE A 122 -12.80 -6.44 8.26
N GLY A 123 -13.89 -6.37 7.49
CA GLY A 123 -14.74 -5.20 7.32
C GLY A 123 -14.20 -4.16 6.33
N GLY A 124 -13.30 -4.56 5.41
CA GLY A 124 -12.70 -3.68 4.40
C GLY A 124 -13.59 -3.46 3.16
N ILE A 125 -14.14 -4.54 2.61
CA ILE A 125 -14.98 -4.56 1.39
C ILE A 125 -16.38 -5.10 1.69
N ARG A 126 -16.50 -6.07 2.60
CA ARG A 126 -17.73 -6.85 2.85
C ARG A 126 -18.56 -6.37 4.04
N ALA A 127 -18.27 -5.18 4.59
CA ALA A 127 -18.96 -4.59 5.74
C ALA A 127 -20.39 -4.10 5.42
#